data_AF-A0ABD2QMZ9-F1
#
_entry.id   AF-A0ABD2QMZ9-F1
#
_cell.length_a   1.000
_cell.length_b   1.000
_cell.length_c   1.000
_cell.angle_alpha   90.00
_cell.angle_beta   90.00
_cell.angle_gamma   90.00
#
_symmetry.space_group_name_H-M   'P 1'
#
loop_
_entity.id
_entity.type
_entity.pdbx_description
1 polymer ?
#
loop_
_entity_poly.entity_id
_entity_poly.type
_entity_poly.pdbx_seq_one_letter_code
_entity_poly.pdbx_strand_id
1 'polypeptide(L)'
;MIASRSSLDSDSRTFSSTSTNQQDSGISTPVHQILKKKNVQVFIRIRPIMDHEKDGDKCVIECVSKRKLMLHSASQNLLFTFDEILTDKCNQAEVFQHCGLNKLIEFVLEG
;
A
#
# COMPACT_ATOMS: atom_id res chain seq x y z
N MET A 1 -46.57 9.94 26.50
CA MET A 1 -45.78 8.71 26.72
C MET A 1 -44.31 9.11 26.86
N ILE A 2 -43.70 8.76 28.02
CA ILE A 2 -42.32 8.22 28.21
C ILE A 2 -41.16 9.11 27.69
N ALA A 3 -40.51 9.88 28.59
CA ALA A 3 -39.12 9.69 29.12
C ALA A 3 -38.00 10.16 28.15
N SER A 4 -36.82 10.66 28.50
CA SER A 4 -36.10 10.99 29.73
C SER A 4 -34.85 11.84 29.34
N ARG A 5 -34.21 12.44 30.36
CA ARG A 5 -33.02 13.32 30.34
C ARG A 5 -31.67 12.60 30.08
N SER A 6 -30.62 13.44 30.03
CA SER A 6 -29.15 13.24 30.25
C SER A 6 -28.31 12.99 28.99
N SER A 7 -27.37 13.88 28.61
CA SER A 7 -26.12 14.34 29.27
C SER A 7 -25.05 13.26 29.29
N LEU A 8 -24.11 13.33 28.35
CA LEU A 8 -22.83 12.64 28.39
C LEU A 8 -21.75 13.56 27.79
N ASP A 9 -21.10 14.32 28.68
CA ASP A 9 -19.70 14.71 28.54
C ASP A 9 -18.84 13.46 28.48
N SER A 10 -17.79 13.47 27.65
CA SER A 10 -16.65 12.57 27.81
C SER A 10 -15.41 13.17 27.15
N ASP A 11 -14.64 13.88 27.98
CA ASP A 11 -13.24 14.21 27.79
C ASP A 11 -12.40 12.98 27.46
N SER A 12 -11.48 13.10 26.50
CA SER A 12 -10.39 12.12 26.33
C SER A 12 -9.12 12.77 25.77
N ARG A 13 -8.41 13.43 26.69
CA ARG A 13 -6.97 13.29 26.99
C ARG A 13 -5.97 13.35 25.82
N THR A 14 -5.45 14.56 25.63
CA THR A 14 -4.12 14.84 25.06
C THR A 14 -3.04 14.09 25.83
N PHE A 15 -2.37 13.13 25.19
CA PHE A 15 -1.16 12.51 25.71
C PHE A 15 0.06 13.15 25.04
N SER A 16 0.67 14.09 25.76
CA SER A 16 2.02 14.57 25.47
C SER A 16 3.01 13.63 26.15
N SER A 17 4.00 13.13 25.41
CA SER A 17 5.15 12.42 25.99
C SER A 17 6.42 12.97 25.36
N THR A 18 6.97 13.99 26.02
CA THR A 18 8.38 14.37 25.95
C THR A 18 9.17 13.44 26.86
N SER A 19 10.22 12.80 26.33
CA SER A 19 11.31 12.26 27.14
C SER A 19 12.62 12.32 26.36
N THR A 20 13.65 12.66 27.10
CA THR A 20 14.91 13.30 26.72
C THR A 20 16.06 12.28 26.62
N ASN A 21 17.00 12.58 25.71
CA ASN A 21 18.34 12.01 25.45
C ASN A 21 18.97 10.96 26.40
N GLN A 22 19.60 9.95 25.80
CA GLN A 22 20.96 9.51 26.13
C GLN A 22 21.70 9.07 24.85
N GLN A 23 22.90 9.62 24.66
CA GLN A 23 23.90 9.26 23.65
C GLN A 23 24.52 7.90 23.99
N ASP A 24 24.71 7.00 23.02
CA ASP A 24 26.01 6.36 22.78
C ASP A 24 26.06 5.56 21.46
N SER A 25 27.25 5.60 20.87
CA SER A 25 27.92 4.68 19.94
C SER A 25 27.21 4.15 18.68
N GLY A 26 27.78 4.52 17.53
CA GLY A 26 27.31 4.16 16.20
C GLY A 26 27.49 2.69 15.86
N ILE A 27 26.37 2.09 15.44
CA ILE A 27 26.33 1.05 14.41
C ILE A 27 25.19 1.50 13.48
N SER A 28 25.54 1.94 12.27
CA SER A 28 24.59 2.24 11.21
C SER A 28 24.03 0.92 10.66
N THR A 29 23.16 0.26 11.43
CA THR A 29 22.27 -0.75 10.87
C THR A 29 21.34 -0.07 9.88
N PRO A 30 21.20 -0.56 8.63
CA PRO A 30 20.22 -0.03 7.72
C PRO A 30 18.87 -0.14 8.41
N VAL A 31 18.18 1.00 8.54
CA VAL A 31 16.83 1.10 9.08
C VAL A 31 15.91 0.32 8.15
N HIS A 32 15.84 -0.99 8.33
CA HIS A 32 14.70 -1.76 7.94
C HIS A 32 13.57 -1.21 8.80
N GLN A 33 12.84 -0.25 8.23
CA GLN A 33 11.58 0.22 8.76
C GLN A 33 10.82 -1.01 9.21
N ILE A 34 10.64 -1.14 10.52
CA ILE A 34 9.72 -2.09 11.14
C ILE A 34 8.33 -1.57 10.75
N LEU A 35 7.98 -1.77 9.49
CA LEU A 35 6.63 -1.72 8.99
C LEU A 35 5.91 -2.76 9.83
N LYS A 36 4.90 -2.35 10.61
CA LYS A 36 3.90 -3.26 11.17
C LYS A 36 3.58 -4.28 10.07
N LYS A 37 4.04 -5.53 10.24
CA LYS A 37 3.87 -6.59 9.23
C LYS A 37 2.37 -6.70 8.98
N LYS A 38 1.90 -6.18 7.85
CA LYS A 38 0.54 -6.47 7.39
C LYS A 38 0.55 -7.93 6.96
N ASN A 39 -0.39 -8.73 7.49
CA ASN A 39 -0.50 -10.15 7.16
C ASN A 39 -0.89 -10.38 5.68
N VAL A 40 -1.48 -9.37 5.04
CA VAL A 40 -1.87 -9.41 3.63
C VAL A 40 -1.38 -8.14 2.96
N GLN A 41 -0.71 -8.31 1.81
CA GLN A 41 -0.32 -7.24 0.91
C GLN A 41 -0.97 -7.48 -0.45
N VAL A 42 -1.53 -6.42 -1.04
CA VAL A 42 -2.20 -6.49 -2.35
C VAL A 42 -1.41 -5.71 -3.39
N PHE A 43 -0.93 -6.44 -4.39
CA PHE A 43 -0.21 -5.91 -5.54
C PHE A 43 -1.10 -5.99 -6.79
N ILE A 44 -1.03 -4.97 -7.63
CA ILE A 44 -1.68 -4.96 -8.96
C ILE A 44 -0.60 -4.82 -10.02
N ARG A 45 -0.70 -5.59 -11.11
CA ARG A 45 0.17 -5.46 -12.28
C ARG A 45 -0.63 -4.99 -13.48
N ILE A 46 -0.13 -3.94 -14.13
CA ILE A 46 -0.59 -3.50 -15.45
C ILE A 46 0.29 -4.20 -16.48
N ARG A 47 -0.31 -4.93 -17.43
CA ARG A 47 0.44 -5.50 -18.56
C ARG A 47 0.64 -4.46 -19.66
N PRO A 48 1.75 -4.50 -20.41
CA PRO A 48 1.87 -3.73 -21.64
C PRO A 48 0.74 -4.02 -22.62
N ILE A 49 0.40 -2.99 -23.41
CA ILE A 49 -0.40 -3.14 -24.62
C ILE A 49 0.45 -3.88 -25.67
N MET A 50 -0.10 -4.95 -26.22
CA MET A 50 0.51 -5.75 -27.27
C MET A 50 0.22 -5.13 -28.64
N ASP A 51 1.04 -5.46 -29.64
CA ASP A 51 0.95 -4.80 -30.96
C ASP A 51 -0.42 -4.95 -31.63
N HIS A 52 -1.08 -6.11 -31.46
CA HIS A 52 -2.40 -6.38 -32.03
C HIS A 52 -3.55 -5.61 -31.36
N GLU A 53 -3.31 -4.99 -30.19
CA GLU A 53 -4.30 -4.22 -29.44
C GLU A 53 -4.27 -2.73 -29.81
N LYS A 54 -3.19 -2.27 -30.45
CA LYS A 54 -2.97 -0.85 -30.76
C LYS A 54 -4.00 -0.26 -31.72
N ASP A 55 -4.59 -1.08 -32.58
CA ASP A 55 -5.46 -0.64 -33.69
C ASP A 55 -6.94 -0.46 -33.30
N GLY A 56 -7.29 -0.57 -32.02
CA GLY A 56 -8.66 -0.38 -31.56
C GLY A 56 -8.83 -0.16 -30.06
N ASP A 57 -7.90 -0.66 -29.25
CA ASP A 57 -8.00 -0.58 -27.80
C ASP A 57 -7.16 0.59 -27.26
N LYS A 58 -7.83 1.51 -26.57
CA LYS A 58 -7.16 2.57 -25.81
C LYS A 58 -6.89 2.09 -24.40
N CYS A 59 -5.70 2.38 -23.86
CA CYS A 59 -5.45 2.18 -22.44
C CYS A 59 -6.43 3.04 -21.62
N VAL A 60 -7.32 2.38 -20.87
CA VAL A 60 -8.27 3.05 -19.97
C VAL A 60 -7.74 3.18 -18.54
N ILE A 61 -6.50 2.74 -18.30
CA ILE A 61 -5.89 2.70 -16.98
C ILE A 61 -4.79 3.77 -16.89
N GLU A 62 -4.89 4.62 -15.88
CA GLU A 62 -3.88 5.62 -15.55
C GLU A 62 -3.30 5.33 -14.15
N CYS A 63 -1.98 5.29 -14.04
CA CYS A 63 -1.29 5.17 -12.76
C CYS A 63 -1.02 6.57 -12.19
N VAL A 64 -1.90 7.04 -11.29
CA VAL A 64 -1.80 8.38 -10.69
C VAL A 64 -0.66 8.46 -9.66
N SER A 65 -0.38 7.35 -8.98
CA SER A 65 0.78 7.19 -8.10
C SER A 65 1.10 5.70 -7.93
N LYS A 66 2.21 5.37 -7.24
CA LYS A 66 2.60 3.97 -6.92
C LYS A 66 1.53 3.14 -6.20
N ARG A 67 0.47 3.78 -5.67
CA ARG A 67 -0.59 3.14 -4.89
C ARG A 67 -1.99 3.46 -5.39
N LYS A 68 -2.15 4.37 -6.35
CA LYS A 68 -3.45 4.83 -6.83
C LYS A 68 -3.59 4.57 -8.33
N LEU A 69 -4.61 3.81 -8.70
CA LEU A 69 -4.95 3.47 -10.07
C LEU A 69 -6.27 4.15 -10.43
N MET A 70 -6.28 4.92 -11.52
CA MET A 70 -7.51 5.47 -12.10
C MET A 70 -7.93 4.60 -13.28
N LEU A 71 -9.19 4.19 -13.30
CA LEU A 71 -9.85 3.55 -14.43
C LEU A 71 -10.81 4.56 -15.06
N HIS A 72 -10.58 4.89 -16.32
CA HIS A 72 -11.44 5.73 -17.14
C HIS A 72 -12.52 4.90 -17.81
N SER A 73 -13.75 4.94 -17.29
CA SER A 73 -14.91 4.37 -17.97
C SER A 73 -15.69 5.48 -18.68
N ALA A 74 -16.52 5.12 -19.66
CA ALA A 74 -17.33 6.07 -20.43
C ALA A 74 -18.27 6.90 -19.55
N SER A 75 -18.72 6.36 -18.42
CA SER A 75 -19.68 7.00 -17.52
C SER A 75 -19.02 7.67 -16.30
N GLN A 76 -17.84 7.21 -15.88
CA GLN A 76 -17.17 7.71 -14.68
C GLN A 76 -15.70 7.28 -14.61
N ASN A 77 -14.93 8.04 -13.85
CA ASN A 77 -13.57 7.67 -13.46
C ASN A 77 -13.59 7.01 -12.08
N LEU A 78 -12.98 5.84 -11.95
CA LEU A 78 -12.90 5.08 -10.70
C LEU A 78 -11.47 5.08 -10.16
N LEU A 79 -11.30 5.47 -8.90
CA LEU A 79 -10.00 5.50 -8.23
C LEU A 79 -9.86 4.33 -7.26
N PHE A 80 -8.88 3.47 -7.49
CA PHE A 80 -8.55 2.34 -6.63
C PHE A 80 -7.25 2.59 -5.87
N THR A 81 -7.15 2.07 -4.65
CA THR A 81 -5.94 2.17 -3.83
C THR A 81 -5.41 0.78 -3.46
N PHE A 82 -4.13 0.55 -3.69
CA PHE A 82 -3.45 -0.73 -3.42
C PHE A 82 -2.21 -0.51 -2.51
N ASP A 83 -1.58 -1.60 -2.07
CA ASP A 83 -0.30 -1.48 -1.37
C ASP A 83 0.80 -1.08 -2.35
N GLU A 84 0.81 -1.67 -3.56
CA GLU A 84 1.71 -1.29 -4.64
C GLU A 84 1.11 -1.61 -6.02
N ILE A 85 1.41 -0.77 -7.01
CA ILE A 85 1.03 -0.93 -8.41
C ILE A 85 2.31 -1.07 -9.25
N LEU A 86 2.40 -2.19 -9.96
CA LEU A 86 3.47 -2.52 -10.89
C LEU A 86 3.02 -2.15 -12.30
N THR A 87 3.71 -1.20 -12.92
CA THR A 87 3.31 -0.66 -14.23
C THR A 87 3.67 -1.59 -15.38
N ASP A 88 3.23 -1.24 -16.58
CA ASP A 88 3.58 -1.91 -17.85
C ASP A 88 5.10 -1.99 -18.09
N LYS A 89 5.88 -1.09 -17.52
CA LYS A 89 7.34 -1.11 -17.60
C LYS A 89 7.99 -2.18 -16.72
N CYS A 90 7.23 -2.78 -15.81
CA CYS A 90 7.74 -3.74 -14.85
C CYS A 90 7.89 -5.13 -15.49
N ASN A 91 9.12 -5.64 -15.49
CA ASN A 91 9.41 -6.98 -15.98
C ASN A 91 9.05 -8.05 -14.93
N GLN A 92 9.05 -9.32 -15.34
CA GLN A 92 8.63 -10.41 -14.47
C GLN A 92 9.54 -10.60 -13.24
N ALA A 93 10.85 -10.37 -13.39
CA ALA A 93 11.79 -10.52 -12.29
C ALA A 93 11.56 -9.45 -11.21
N GLU A 94 11.28 -8.22 -11.63
CA GLU A 94 10.91 -7.12 -10.73
C GLU A 94 9.62 -7.43 -9.98
N VAL A 95 8.59 -7.97 -10.66
CA VAL A 95 7.34 -8.38 -10.00
C VAL A 95 7.61 -9.35 -8.84
N PHE A 96 8.48 -10.35 -9.03
CA PHE A 96 8.82 -11.31 -7.98
C PHE A 96 9.54 -10.66 -6.79
N GLN A 97 10.44 -9.70 -7.09
CA GLN A 97 11.16 -8.96 -6.06
C GLN A 97 10.19 -8.10 -5.23
N HIS A 98 9.27 -7.39 -5.88
CA HIS A 98 8.29 -6.52 -5.22
C HIS A 98 7.28 -7.29 -4.38
N CYS A 99 6.75 -8.41 -4.91
CA CYS A 99 5.80 -9.26 -4.19
C CYS A 99 6.43 -9.99 -3.00
N GLY A 100 7.74 -9.86 -2.78
CA GLY A 100 8.42 -10.48 -1.65
C GLY A 100 8.38 -12.00 -1.72
N LEU A 101 8.38 -12.58 -2.92
CA LEU A 101 8.32 -14.03 -3.10
C LEU A 101 9.46 -14.73 -2.33
N ASN A 102 10.64 -14.11 -2.32
CA ASN A 102 11.79 -14.60 -1.56
C ASN A 102 11.53 -14.64 -0.04
N LYS A 103 10.82 -13.66 0.51
CA LYS A 103 10.45 -13.62 1.93
C LYS A 103 9.38 -14.65 2.27
N LEU A 104 8.44 -14.90 1.35
CA LEU A 104 7.46 -15.97 1.49
C LEU A 104 8.15 -17.34 1.50
N ILE A 105 9.14 -17.54 0.64
CA ILE A 105 9.95 -18.76 0.63
C ILE A 105 10.72 -18.91 1.95
N GLU A 106 11.33 -17.83 2.45
CA GLU A 106 12.00 -17.82 3.77
C GLU A 106 11.04 -18.22 4.90
N PHE A 107 9.81 -17.67 4.95
CA PHE A 107 8.83 -18.08 5.97
C PHE A 107 8.45 -19.56 5.88
N VAL A 108 8.34 -20.12 4.67
CA VAL A 108 8.04 -21.55 4.49
C VAL A 108 9.20 -22.42 4.97
N LEU A 109 10.45 -21.95 4.82
CA LEU A 109 11.63 -22.66 5.31
C LEU A 109 11.80 -22.57 6.83
N GLU A 110 11.32 -21.49 7.45
CA GLU A 110 11.38 -21.27 8.90
C GLU A 110 10.35 -22.09 9.71
N GLY A 111 9.27 -22.58 9.08
CA GLY A 111 8.25 -23.44 9.70
C GLY A 111 7.12 -22.66 10.35
#